data_AF-A0A818FPT5-F1
#
_entry.id   AF-A0A818FPT5-F1
#
_cell.length_a   1.000
_cell.length_b   1.000
_cell.length_c   1.000
_cell.angle_alpha   90.00
_cell.angle_beta   90.00
_cell.angle_gamma   90.00
#
_symmetry.space_group_name_H-M   'P 1'
#
loop_
_entity.id
_entity.type
_entity.pdbx_description
1 polymer ?
#
loop_
_entity_poly.entity_id
_entity_poly.type
_entity_poly.pdbx_seq_one_letter_code
_entity_poly.pdbx_strand_id
1 'polypeptide(L)'
;MANFIQLWIGVTLVLTFLCLVNINSLPIDGTPTAVVQNNANTDVEKGYVCNIDTHCNGHGKCRLNETGCDCGRGWTTSNNRNDTNEYCNYQQRSKKRAFFLSLFLGSFGIDWFYLSRANEVYIIAGLLKLLIGCGCCSAWYLTYFRPEIQKSESVKYKIHGVSIFFSLVTFVWWIVDWARILGNRFPDGRGVGLTPW
;
A
#
# COMPACT_ATOMS: atom_id res chain seq x y z
N MET A 1 -19.67 31.38 15.22
CA MET A 1 -18.20 31.20 15.13
C MET A 1 -17.69 29.91 15.77
N ALA A 2 -18.21 29.45 16.91
CA ALA A 2 -17.77 28.19 17.56
C ALA A 2 -17.78 26.94 16.65
N ASN A 3 -18.75 26.84 15.72
CA ASN A 3 -18.85 25.70 14.80
C ASN A 3 -17.76 25.65 13.72
N PHE A 4 -17.15 26.80 13.38
CA PHE A 4 -16.10 26.87 12.37
C PHE A 4 -14.76 26.38 12.94
N ILE A 5 -14.50 26.72 14.21
CA ILE A 5 -13.30 26.28 14.94
C ILE A 5 -13.33 24.75 15.14
N GLN A 6 -14.48 24.19 15.48
CA GLN A 6 -14.67 22.73 15.62
C GLN A 6 -14.43 21.98 14.30
N LEU A 7 -14.91 22.53 13.18
CA LEU A 7 -14.66 21.97 11.85
C LEU A 7 -13.17 22.00 11.51
N TRP A 8 -12.50 23.13 11.77
CA TRP A 8 -11.06 23.28 11.54
C TRP A 8 -10.22 22.32 12.36
N ILE A 9 -10.54 22.14 13.65
CA ILE A 9 -9.86 21.18 14.52
C ILE A 9 -9.99 19.76 13.94
N GLY A 10 -11.20 19.37 13.52
CA GLY A 10 -11.43 18.08 12.87
C GLY A 10 -10.62 17.90 11.58
N VAL A 11 -10.58 18.93 10.72
CA VAL A 11 -9.79 18.96 9.49
C VAL A 11 -8.30 18.78 9.79
N THR A 12 -7.76 19.56 10.73
CA THR A 12 -6.35 19.47 11.10
C THR A 12 -6.03 18.11 11.72
N LEU A 13 -6.89 17.54 12.55
CA LEU A 13 -6.64 16.22 13.13
C LEU A 13 -6.64 15.12 12.06
N VAL A 14 -7.56 15.16 11.10
CA VAL A 14 -7.60 14.21 9.97
C VAL A 14 -6.37 14.37 9.08
N LEU A 15 -6.00 15.60 8.72
CA LEU A 15 -4.81 15.85 7.91
C LEU A 15 -3.54 15.42 8.65
N THR A 16 -3.44 15.70 9.95
CA THR A 16 -2.30 15.27 10.78
C THR A 16 -2.26 13.75 10.87
N PHE A 17 -3.40 13.08 11.04
CA PHE A 17 -3.48 11.61 11.04
C PHE A 17 -3.08 11.02 9.69
N LEU A 18 -3.55 11.57 8.57
CA LEU A 18 -3.16 11.13 7.22
C LEU A 18 -1.68 11.37 6.96
N CYS A 19 -1.12 12.49 7.43
CA CYS A 19 0.31 12.75 7.40
C CYS A 19 1.09 11.75 8.25
N LEU A 20 0.65 11.45 9.48
CA LEU A 20 1.30 10.49 10.36
C LEU A 20 1.26 9.07 9.78
N VAL A 21 0.14 8.65 9.21
CA VAL A 21 0.01 7.35 8.54
C VAL A 21 0.88 7.28 7.28
N ASN A 22 1.00 8.38 6.53
CA ASN A 22 1.89 8.44 5.36
C ASN A 22 3.37 8.44 5.72
N ILE A 23 3.78 9.24 6.70
CA ILE A 23 5.18 9.38 7.13
C ILE A 23 5.66 8.08 7.76
N ASN A 24 4.81 7.38 8.51
CA ASN A 24 5.15 6.06 9.07
C ASN A 24 5.09 4.93 8.03
N SER A 25 4.54 5.17 6.83
CA SER A 25 4.64 4.24 5.70
C SER A 25 5.87 4.49 4.82
N LEU A 26 6.70 5.49 5.15
CA LEU A 26 8.07 5.50 4.64
C LEU A 26 8.71 4.18 5.05
N PRO A 27 9.34 3.45 4.11
CA PRO A 27 10.02 2.23 4.46
C PRO A 27 11.02 2.58 5.57
N ILE A 28 10.78 2.04 6.78
CA ILE A 28 11.74 2.03 7.87
C ILE A 28 12.98 1.36 7.27
N ASP A 29 13.93 2.17 6.83
CA ASP A 29 15.17 1.78 6.17
C ASP A 29 15.12 0.44 5.44
N GLY A 30 14.25 0.39 4.44
CA GLY A 30 14.42 -0.49 3.30
C GLY A 30 15.47 0.07 2.35
N THR A 31 16.58 0.63 2.86
CA THR A 31 17.83 0.46 2.13
C THR A 31 17.91 -1.03 1.79
N PRO A 32 18.08 -1.43 0.51
CA PRO A 32 18.63 -2.74 0.28
C PRO A 32 19.92 -2.73 1.09
N THR A 33 19.96 -3.48 2.19
CA THR A 33 21.20 -3.85 2.87
C THR A 33 21.95 -4.75 1.90
N ALA A 34 22.47 -4.14 0.84
CA ALA A 34 23.69 -4.53 0.18
C ALA A 34 24.81 -3.63 0.72
N VAL A 35 24.84 -3.44 2.04
CA VAL A 35 26.09 -3.24 2.78
C VAL A 35 25.90 -3.99 4.09
N VAL A 36 26.16 -5.30 4.04
CA VAL A 36 26.77 -5.97 5.17
C VAL A 36 28.03 -5.15 5.47
N GLN A 37 27.93 -4.20 6.42
CA GLN A 37 29.14 -3.64 7.00
C GLN A 37 29.72 -4.77 7.83
N ASN A 38 30.82 -5.28 7.30
CA ASN A 38 31.71 -6.28 7.84
C ASN A 38 32.10 -5.94 9.29
N ASN A 39 31.25 -6.31 10.26
CA ASN A 39 31.78 -6.71 11.55
C ASN A 39 32.42 -8.07 11.31
N ALA A 40 33.76 -8.06 11.26
CA ALA A 40 34.64 -9.19 11.04
C ALA A 40 34.56 -10.22 12.18
N ASN A 41 33.37 -10.79 12.40
CA ASN A 41 33.24 -12.09 13.00
C ASN A 41 33.25 -13.09 11.86
N THR A 42 34.35 -13.85 11.81
CA THR A 42 34.64 -14.93 10.86
C THR A 42 33.74 -16.14 11.09
N ASP A 43 32.43 -15.94 11.15
CA ASP A 43 31.50 -17.02 10.85
C ASP A 43 31.51 -17.15 9.33
N VAL A 44 32.13 -18.22 8.87
CA VAL A 44 32.13 -18.65 7.47
C VAL A 44 30.68 -18.62 6.99
N GLU A 45 30.33 -17.57 6.25
CA GLU A 45 29.09 -17.48 5.48
C GLU A 45 29.10 -18.72 4.59
N LYS A 46 28.39 -19.76 5.03
CA LYS A 46 28.20 -20.96 4.24
C LYS A 46 27.42 -20.52 3.02
N GLY A 47 28.16 -20.14 1.96
CA GLY A 47 27.60 -19.76 0.69
C GLY A 47 26.62 -20.86 0.29
N TYR A 48 25.37 -20.49 0.13
CA TYR A 48 24.37 -21.41 -0.40
C TYR A 48 24.85 -21.92 -1.75
N VAL A 49 24.92 -23.24 -1.90
CA VAL A 49 25.35 -23.89 -3.13
C VAL A 49 24.10 -24.36 -3.88
N CYS A 50 23.79 -23.72 -5.00
CA CYS A 50 22.84 -24.28 -5.96
C CYS A 50 23.59 -25.16 -6.96
N ASN A 51 23.16 -26.41 -7.15
CA ASN A 51 23.76 -27.34 -8.11
C ASN A 51 22.87 -27.60 -9.33
N ILE A 52 21.56 -27.34 -9.20
CA ILE A 52 20.55 -27.59 -10.21
C ILE A 52 19.48 -26.52 -10.15
N ASP A 53 18.86 -26.19 -11.29
CA ASP A 53 17.84 -25.13 -11.38
C ASP A 53 16.61 -25.39 -10.48
N THR A 54 16.36 -26.65 -10.08
CA THR A 54 15.29 -26.99 -9.14
C THR A 54 15.53 -26.43 -7.73
N HIS A 55 16.77 -26.11 -7.36
CA HIS A 55 17.12 -25.43 -6.10
C HIS A 55 16.64 -23.97 -6.06
N CYS A 56 16.21 -23.41 -7.20
CA CYS A 56 15.61 -22.08 -7.32
C CYS A 56 14.08 -22.16 -7.43
N ASN A 57 13.47 -23.18 -6.81
CA ASN A 57 12.02 -23.48 -6.84
C ASN A 57 11.43 -23.58 -8.26
N GLY A 58 12.25 -23.89 -9.28
CA GLY A 58 11.81 -23.90 -10.68
C GLY A 58 11.41 -22.54 -11.24
N HIS A 59 11.71 -21.45 -10.51
CA HIS A 59 11.38 -20.08 -10.88
C HIS A 59 12.61 -19.20 -11.08
N GLY A 60 13.78 -19.81 -11.22
CA GLY A 60 15.05 -19.12 -11.46
C GLY A 60 16.09 -20.05 -12.07
N LYS A 61 17.28 -19.50 -12.30
CA LYS A 61 18.46 -20.25 -12.74
C LYS A 61 19.55 -20.13 -11.71
N CYS A 62 20.32 -21.19 -11.50
CA CYS A 62 21.49 -21.11 -10.65
C CYS A 62 22.59 -20.26 -11.32
N ARG A 63 23.26 -19.39 -10.56
CA ARG A 63 24.42 -18.63 -11.07
C ARG A 63 25.60 -19.56 -11.32
N LEU A 64 26.46 -19.22 -12.29
CA LEU A 64 27.64 -20.01 -12.67
C LEU A 64 28.64 -20.28 -11.52
N ASN A 65 28.62 -19.44 -10.48
CA ASN A 65 29.49 -19.60 -9.31
C ASN A 65 28.83 -20.42 -8.20
N GLU A 66 27.63 -20.97 -8.42
CA GLU A 66 26.83 -21.74 -7.46
C GLU A 66 26.37 -20.96 -6.21
N THR A 67 26.76 -19.69 -6.06
CA THR A 67 26.50 -18.87 -4.86
C THR A 67 25.11 -18.21 -4.82
N GLY A 68 24.13 -18.69 -5.59
CA GLY A 68 22.76 -18.15 -5.53
C GLY A 68 21.93 -18.31 -6.81
N CYS A 69 20.67 -17.90 -6.70
CA CYS A 69 19.68 -17.99 -7.77
C CYS A 69 19.40 -16.64 -8.43
N ASP A 70 19.41 -16.61 -9.75
CA ASP A 70 18.82 -15.53 -10.55
C ASP A 70 17.35 -15.85 -10.80
N CYS A 71 16.47 -15.19 -10.04
CA CYS A 71 15.04 -15.38 -10.16
C CYS A 71 14.51 -14.87 -11.51
N GLY A 72 13.58 -15.63 -12.08
CA GLY A 72 12.84 -15.26 -13.27
C GLY A 72 11.98 -14.02 -13.04
N ARG A 73 11.54 -13.38 -14.13
CA ARG A 73 10.76 -12.14 -14.06
C ARG A 73 9.49 -12.35 -13.23
N GLY A 74 9.34 -11.52 -12.20
CA GLY A 74 8.19 -11.55 -11.29
C GLY A 74 8.33 -12.49 -10.09
N TRP A 75 9.50 -13.09 -9.91
CA TRP A 75 9.85 -13.89 -8.75
C TRP A 75 11.00 -13.24 -7.98
N THR A 76 10.96 -13.38 -6.66
CA THR A 76 12.03 -12.95 -5.76
C THR A 76 12.11 -13.91 -4.58
N THR A 77 13.16 -13.79 -3.78
CA THR A 77 13.30 -14.52 -2.52
C THR A 77 12.64 -13.71 -1.41
N SER A 78 11.61 -14.28 -0.79
CA SER A 78 11.05 -13.73 0.45
C SER A 78 11.70 -14.49 1.60
N ASN A 79 12.58 -13.82 2.34
CA ASN A 79 13.21 -14.40 3.54
C ASN A 79 12.13 -14.71 4.58
N ASN A 80 11.61 -15.93 4.54
CA ASN A 80 10.85 -16.46 5.65
C ASN A 80 11.88 -16.91 6.69
N ARG A 81 11.72 -16.44 7.93
CA ARG A 81 12.80 -16.37 8.93
C ARG A 81 13.49 -17.70 9.28
N ASN A 82 12.94 -18.83 8.84
CA ASN A 82 13.35 -20.16 9.26
C ASN A 82 13.86 -21.06 8.12
N ASP A 83 13.68 -20.69 6.85
CA ASP A 83 14.12 -21.52 5.71
C ASP A 83 15.19 -20.79 4.89
N THR A 84 16.45 -21.17 5.12
CA THR A 84 17.61 -20.59 4.43
C THR A 84 17.77 -21.08 2.99
N ASN A 85 16.96 -22.04 2.54
CA ASN A 85 17.18 -22.75 1.28
C ASN A 85 16.10 -22.46 0.22
N GLU A 86 15.13 -21.59 0.51
CA GLU A 86 14.06 -21.29 -0.44
C GLU A 86 14.35 -20.03 -1.26
N TYR A 87 14.94 -20.19 -2.44
CA TYR A 87 15.18 -19.10 -3.36
C TYR A 87 14.06 -18.97 -4.39
N CYS A 88 13.76 -17.73 -4.80
CA CYS A 88 12.72 -17.47 -5.81
C CYS A 88 11.35 -18.05 -5.43
N ASN A 89 11.07 -18.16 -4.14
CA ASN A 89 9.84 -18.74 -3.59
C ASN A 89 8.66 -17.76 -3.59
N TYR A 90 8.89 -16.49 -3.92
CA TYR A 90 7.88 -15.46 -3.82
C TYR A 90 7.52 -14.81 -5.15
N GLN A 91 6.27 -14.99 -5.56
CA GLN A 91 5.72 -14.31 -6.72
C GLN A 91 5.34 -12.86 -6.36
N GLN A 92 6.03 -11.89 -6.96
CA GLN A 92 5.76 -10.47 -6.78
C GLN A 92 4.41 -10.07 -7.41
N ARG A 93 3.77 -9.03 -6.88
CA ARG A 93 2.55 -8.45 -7.47
C ARG A 93 2.91 -7.51 -8.63
N SER A 94 2.03 -7.45 -9.63
CA SER A 94 2.29 -6.65 -10.83
C SER A 94 2.03 -5.17 -10.57
N LYS A 95 3.03 -4.32 -10.79
CA LYS A 95 2.90 -2.85 -10.71
C LYS A 95 1.84 -2.30 -11.66
N LYS A 96 1.79 -2.85 -12.88
CA LYS A 96 0.75 -2.52 -13.88
C LYS A 96 -0.65 -2.74 -13.32
N ARG A 97 -0.91 -3.93 -12.77
CA ARG A 97 -2.22 -4.27 -12.21
C ARG A 97 -2.55 -3.41 -11.01
N ALA A 98 -1.61 -3.24 -10.07
CA ALA A 98 -1.80 -2.36 -8.92
C ALA A 98 -2.16 -0.93 -9.34
N PHE A 99 -1.44 -0.38 -10.33
CA PHE A 99 -1.72 0.96 -10.84
C PHE A 99 -3.10 1.07 -11.48
N PHE A 100 -3.49 0.14 -12.37
CA PHE A 100 -4.82 0.19 -12.99
C PHE A 100 -5.95 -0.01 -11.98
N LEU A 101 -5.76 -0.88 -10.99
CA LEU A 101 -6.72 -1.04 -9.90
C LEU A 101 -6.84 0.26 -9.08
N SER A 102 -5.72 0.92 -8.78
CA SER A 102 -5.76 2.21 -8.09
C SER A 102 -6.36 3.33 -8.95
N LEU A 103 -6.11 3.31 -10.27
CA LEU A 103 -6.63 4.31 -11.21
C LEU A 103 -8.15 4.26 -11.32
N PHE A 104 -8.72 3.06 -11.54
CA PHE A 104 -10.16 2.91 -11.77
C PHE A 104 -10.96 2.64 -10.51
N LEU A 105 -10.34 1.99 -9.52
CA LEU A 105 -11.03 1.45 -8.34
C LEU A 105 -10.35 1.86 -7.02
N GLY A 106 -9.35 2.75 -7.06
CA GLY A 106 -8.60 3.18 -5.87
C GLY A 106 -9.44 4.00 -4.88
N SER A 107 -10.49 4.68 -5.34
CA SER A 107 -11.46 5.36 -4.47
C SER A 107 -12.22 4.37 -3.56
N PHE A 108 -12.30 3.10 -3.96
CA PHE A 108 -12.90 2.02 -3.17
C PHE A 108 -11.86 1.22 -2.35
N GLY A 109 -10.57 1.59 -2.43
CA GLY A 109 -9.49 0.90 -1.72
C GLY A 109 -9.13 -0.49 -2.28
N ILE A 110 -9.53 -0.83 -3.50
CA ILE A 110 -9.29 -2.16 -4.11
C ILE A 110 -7.79 -2.44 -4.32
N ASP A 111 -7.00 -1.40 -4.54
CA ASP A 111 -5.54 -1.47 -4.60
C ASP A 111 -4.91 -1.96 -3.29
N TRP A 112 -5.41 -1.50 -2.14
CA TRP A 112 -4.96 -1.99 -0.83
C TRP A 112 -5.30 -3.46 -0.60
N PHE A 113 -6.51 -3.90 -0.99
CA PHE A 113 -6.88 -5.30 -0.90
C PHE A 113 -6.02 -6.19 -1.81
N TYR A 114 -5.72 -5.73 -3.03
CA TYR A 114 -4.82 -6.43 -3.96
C TYR A 114 -3.42 -6.61 -3.39
N LEU A 115 -2.90 -5.59 -2.71
CA LEU A 115 -1.59 -5.59 -2.06
C LEU A 115 -1.58 -6.31 -0.71
N SER A 116 -2.74 -6.52 -0.08
CA SER A 116 -2.81 -6.97 1.31
C SER A 116 -2.05 -8.25 1.62
N ARG A 117 -2.10 -9.30 0.77
CA ARG A 117 -1.42 -10.59 1.04
C ARG A 117 -1.71 -11.14 2.46
N ALA A 118 -2.93 -10.94 2.97
CA ALA A 118 -3.37 -11.25 4.33
C ALA A 118 -2.73 -10.40 5.46
N ASN A 119 -2.10 -9.28 5.13
CA ASN A 119 -1.69 -8.25 6.08
C ASN A 119 -2.90 -7.43 6.52
N GLU A 120 -3.18 -7.46 7.82
CA GLU A 120 -4.35 -6.80 8.43
C GLU A 120 -4.34 -5.29 8.22
N VAL A 121 -3.18 -4.63 8.26
CA VAL A 121 -3.06 -3.17 8.08
C VAL A 121 -3.56 -2.76 6.71
N TYR A 122 -3.23 -3.53 5.68
CA TYR A 122 -3.70 -3.27 4.32
C TYR A 122 -5.21 -3.48 4.18
N ILE A 123 -5.74 -4.51 4.84
CA ILE A 123 -7.18 -4.80 4.84
C ILE A 123 -7.94 -3.66 5.53
N ILE A 124 -7.47 -3.21 6.70
CA ILE A 124 -8.08 -2.11 7.45
C ILE A 124 -8.00 -0.80 6.65
N ALA A 125 -6.85 -0.49 6.04
CA ALA A 125 -6.70 0.70 5.21
C ALA A 125 -7.62 0.66 3.97
N GLY A 126 -7.78 -0.50 3.34
CA GLY A 126 -8.73 -0.71 2.24
C GLY A 126 -10.19 -0.50 2.68
N LEU A 127 -10.59 -1.05 3.83
CA LEU A 127 -11.93 -0.86 4.40
C LEU A 127 -12.19 0.60 4.77
N LEU A 128 -11.21 1.27 5.37
CA LEU A 128 -11.32 2.68 5.72
C LEU A 128 -11.51 3.55 4.46
N LYS A 129 -10.73 3.28 3.41
CA LYS A 129 -10.94 3.93 2.09
C LYS A 129 -12.33 3.67 1.53
N LEU A 130 -12.79 2.43 1.59
CA LEU A 130 -14.12 2.07 1.09
C LEU A 130 -15.23 2.83 1.85
N LEU A 131 -15.14 2.94 3.17
CA LEU A 131 -16.12 3.67 3.99
C LEU A 131 -16.11 5.18 3.69
N ILE A 132 -14.92 5.78 3.60
CA ILE A 132 -14.77 7.21 3.29
C ILE A 132 -15.23 7.50 1.85
N GLY A 133 -14.85 6.65 0.90
CA GLY A 133 -15.22 6.74 -0.52
C GLY A 133 -16.72 6.53 -0.73
N CYS A 134 -17.35 5.55 -0.09
CA CYS A 134 -18.81 5.40 -0.15
C CYS A 134 -19.55 6.56 0.54
N GLY A 135 -18.93 7.19 1.55
CA GLY A 135 -19.42 8.41 2.18
C GLY A 135 -19.64 9.56 1.20
N CYS A 136 -18.77 9.72 0.19
CA CYS A 136 -18.95 10.76 -0.82
C CYS A 136 -20.14 10.48 -1.75
N CYS A 137 -20.36 9.24 -2.20
CA CYS A 137 -21.48 8.91 -3.07
C CYS A 137 -22.84 8.92 -2.33
N SER A 138 -22.85 8.44 -1.09
CA SER A 138 -24.06 8.34 -0.27
C SER A 138 -24.56 9.69 0.23
N ALA A 139 -23.67 10.64 0.56
CA ALA A 139 -24.06 11.99 0.95
C ALA A 139 -24.84 12.70 -0.18
N TRP A 140 -24.39 12.54 -1.43
CA TRP A 140 -25.07 13.11 -2.60
C TRP A 140 -26.43 12.45 -2.81
N TYR A 141 -26.48 11.12 -2.71
CA TYR A 141 -27.73 10.37 -2.78
C TYR A 141 -28.75 10.83 -1.73
N LEU A 142 -28.33 10.97 -0.46
CA LEU A 142 -29.21 11.43 0.62
C LEU A 142 -29.72 12.86 0.39
N THR A 143 -28.88 13.77 -0.12
CA THR A 143 -29.31 15.14 -0.44
C THR A 143 -30.27 15.23 -1.63
N TYR A 144 -30.15 14.30 -2.58
CA TYR A 144 -30.97 14.29 -3.78
C TYR A 144 -32.33 13.61 -3.55
N PHE A 145 -32.35 12.48 -2.83
CA PHE A 145 -33.53 11.62 -2.69
C PHE A 145 -34.39 11.89 -1.45
N ARG A 146 -33.92 12.64 -0.45
CA ARG A 146 -34.76 13.01 0.73
C ARG A 146 -35.17 14.49 0.70
N PRO A 147 -36.31 14.84 0.08
CA PRO A 147 -36.80 16.22 -0.01
C PRO A 147 -37.11 16.83 1.37
N GLU A 148 -37.34 16.01 2.39
CA GLU A 148 -37.68 16.46 3.74
C GLU A 148 -36.49 17.15 4.45
N ILE A 149 -35.25 16.77 4.11
CA ILE A 149 -34.03 17.38 4.65
C ILE A 149 -33.79 18.78 4.03
N GLN A 150 -34.41 19.09 2.89
CA GLN A 150 -34.23 20.38 2.20
C GLN A 150 -34.90 21.57 2.87
N LYS A 151 -35.83 21.37 3.81
CA LYS A 151 -36.55 22.49 4.45
C LYS A 151 -35.66 23.39 5.31
N SER A 152 -34.48 22.92 5.72
CA SER A 152 -33.53 23.72 6.52
C SER A 152 -32.30 24.10 5.71
N GLU A 153 -32.22 25.37 5.30
CA GLU A 153 -31.06 25.94 4.60
C GLU A 153 -29.75 25.68 5.37
N SER A 154 -29.75 25.82 6.70
CA SER A 154 -28.56 25.56 7.54
C SER A 154 -28.05 24.12 7.45
N VAL A 155 -28.95 23.13 7.33
CA VAL A 155 -28.57 21.72 7.22
C VAL A 155 -28.00 21.42 5.84
N LYS A 156 -28.55 22.04 4.78
CA LYS A 156 -28.08 21.88 3.40
C LYS A 156 -26.61 22.27 3.24
N TYR A 157 -26.22 23.47 3.69
CA TYR A 157 -24.82 23.92 3.61
C TYR A 157 -23.86 23.04 4.42
N LYS A 158 -24.31 22.54 5.59
CA LYS A 158 -23.51 21.63 6.42
C LYS A 158 -23.24 20.30 5.72
N ILE A 159 -24.27 19.65 5.17
CA ILE A 159 -24.10 18.38 4.46
C ILE A 159 -23.21 18.57 3.22
N HIS A 160 -23.43 19.64 2.46
CA HIS A 160 -22.60 19.93 1.30
C HIS A 160 -21.14 20.18 1.68
N GLY A 161 -20.88 20.96 2.73
CA GLY A 161 -19.52 21.19 3.23
C GLY A 161 -18.83 19.90 3.69
N VAL A 162 -19.53 19.02 4.40
CA VAL A 162 -18.99 17.71 4.82
C VAL A 162 -18.69 16.82 3.62
N SER A 163 -19.59 16.77 2.63
CA SER A 163 -19.40 16.00 1.41
C SER A 163 -18.17 16.47 0.61
N ILE A 164 -18.02 17.79 0.41
CA ILE A 164 -16.85 18.38 -0.25
C ILE A 164 -15.57 18.00 0.50
N PHE A 165 -15.58 18.09 1.83
CA PHE A 165 -14.43 17.72 2.65
C PHE A 165 -14.00 16.27 2.45
N PHE A 166 -14.93 15.30 2.54
CA PHE A 166 -14.61 13.89 2.33
C PHE A 166 -14.14 13.59 0.90
N SER A 167 -14.70 14.27 -0.10
CA SER A 167 -14.23 14.17 -1.48
C SER A 167 -12.79 14.64 -1.65
N LEU A 168 -12.42 15.78 -1.02
CA LEU A 168 -11.05 16.29 -1.05
C LEU A 168 -10.07 15.34 -0.35
N VAL A 169 -10.44 14.82 0.82
CA VAL A 169 -9.62 13.84 1.56
C VAL A 169 -9.40 12.57 0.73
N THR A 170 -10.47 12.03 0.15
CA THR A 170 -10.40 10.85 -0.72
C THR A 170 -9.52 11.11 -1.94
N PHE A 171 -9.67 12.27 -2.57
CA PHE A 171 -8.87 12.67 -3.73
C PHE A 171 -7.39 12.77 -3.41
N VAL A 172 -7.02 13.42 -2.30
CA VAL A 172 -5.62 13.51 -1.86
C VAL A 172 -5.06 12.11 -1.58
N TRP A 173 -5.79 11.26 -0.87
CA TRP A 173 -5.35 9.89 -0.60
C TRP A 173 -5.17 9.08 -1.89
N TRP A 174 -6.07 9.25 -2.86
CA TRP A 174 -5.97 8.60 -4.16
C TRP A 174 -4.70 9.02 -4.93
N ILE A 175 -4.39 10.32 -4.97
CA ILE A 175 -3.15 10.81 -5.60
C ILE A 175 -1.89 10.30 -4.89
N VAL A 176 -1.90 10.25 -3.55
CA VAL A 176 -0.79 9.69 -2.76
C VAL A 176 -0.53 8.24 -3.13
N ASP A 177 -1.57 7.42 -3.29
CA ASP A 177 -1.42 6.02 -3.67
C ASP A 177 -0.76 5.87 -5.02
N TRP A 178 -1.16 6.70 -5.99
CA TRP A 178 -0.52 6.72 -7.30
C TRP A 178 0.96 7.05 -7.21
N ALA A 179 1.31 8.10 -6.46
CA ALA A 179 2.70 8.48 -6.26
C ALA A 179 3.51 7.33 -5.63
N ARG A 180 2.93 6.61 -4.66
CA ARG A 180 3.57 5.44 -4.02
C ARG A 180 3.74 4.26 -4.97
N ILE A 181 2.72 3.92 -5.77
CA ILE A 181 2.79 2.84 -6.76
C ILE A 181 3.85 3.20 -7.82
N LEU A 182 3.73 4.38 -8.43
CA LEU A 182 4.66 4.85 -9.47
C LEU A 182 6.10 4.93 -8.95
N GLY A 183 6.29 5.36 -7.70
CA GLY A 183 7.60 5.45 -7.04
C GLY A 183 8.18 4.15 -6.51
N ASN A 184 7.53 2.99 -6.70
CA ASN A 184 7.92 1.70 -6.08
C ASN A 184 8.03 1.76 -4.54
N ARG A 185 7.32 2.69 -3.90
CA ARG A 185 7.29 2.85 -2.44
C ARG A 185 6.07 2.18 -1.81
N PHE A 186 5.34 1.38 -2.58
CA PHE A 186 4.19 0.64 -2.10
C PHE A 186 4.47 -0.87 -2.17
N PRO A 187 5.16 -1.44 -1.15
CA PRO A 187 5.33 -2.88 -1.09
C PRO A 187 3.99 -3.58 -0.94
N ASP A 188 3.95 -4.88 -1.16
CA ASP A 188 2.80 -5.67 -0.74
C ASP A 188 2.81 -5.91 0.78
N GLY A 189 1.78 -6.60 1.29
CA GLY A 189 1.63 -6.88 2.71
C GLY A 189 2.71 -7.79 3.31
N ARG A 190 3.61 -8.36 2.50
CA ARG A 190 4.82 -9.06 2.97
C ARG A 190 6.07 -8.20 2.91
N GLY A 191 5.94 -6.92 2.58
CA GLY A 191 7.08 -6.00 2.45
C GLY A 191 7.84 -6.15 1.13
N VAL A 192 7.33 -6.94 0.18
CA VAL A 192 8.02 -7.19 -1.08
C VAL A 192 7.60 -6.17 -2.14
N GLY A 193 8.58 -5.62 -2.85
CA GLY A 193 8.34 -4.67 -3.95
C GLY A 193 7.58 -5.28 -5.13
N LEU A 194 6.89 -4.43 -5.88
CA LEU A 194 6.13 -4.81 -7.08
C LEU A 194 7.06 -5.10 -8.26
N THR A 195 6.58 -5.93 -9.19
CA THR A 195 7.34 -6.19 -10.44
C THR A 195 7.45 -4.91 -11.27
N PRO A 196 8.58 -4.67 -11.95
CA PRO A 196 8.70 -3.59 -12.92
C PRO A 196 7.70 -3.75 -14.08
N TRP A 197 7.53 -2.66 -14.84
CA TRP A 197 6.60 -2.58 -15.98
C TRP A 197 6.90 -3.61 -17.07
#